data_AF-L0HPX3-F1
#
_entry.id   AF-L0HPX3-F1
#
_cell.length_a   1.000
_cell.length_b   1.000
_cell.length_c   1.000
_cell.angle_alpha   90.00
_cell.angle_beta   90.00
_cell.angle_gamma   90.00
#
_symmetry.space_group_name_H-M   'P 1'
#
loop_
_entity.id
_entity.type
_entity.pdbx_description
1 polymer ?
#
loop_
_entity_poly.entity_id
_entity_poly.type
_entity_poly.pdbx_seq_one_letter_code
_entity_poly.pdbx_strand_id
1 'polypeptide(L)'
;CLGIPTKDLEVKNILRLLKEPICLFAEDNYDKRNRLKHILVTRYDKLIIKNKGENIEEVEEFKNILKKYYIDFSKIYDTTSPEYQKVNELEDELRNKGIKKDDATTKSGISDNILKEKFYTESTEELKLSRIDITLKTLPRIYLYKEMINNFQNKYSREQYENYISSYNEHIKSELDLYISQLG
;
A
#
# COMPACT_ATOMS: atom_id res chain seq x y z
N CYS A 1 -11.77 13.86 -9.90
CA CYS A 1 -12.42 13.69 -8.58
C CYS A 1 -13.80 13.09 -8.74
N LEU A 2 -14.11 11.95 -8.10
CA LEU A 2 -15.45 11.33 -8.13
C LEU A 2 -16.42 12.11 -7.23
N GLY A 3 -17.54 12.57 -7.80
CA GLY A 3 -18.61 13.26 -7.07
C GLY A 3 -19.50 12.25 -6.36
N ILE A 4 -19.66 12.42 -5.04
CA ILE A 4 -20.51 11.56 -4.19
C ILE A 4 -21.50 12.45 -3.44
N PRO A 5 -22.73 11.97 -3.19
CA PRO A 5 -23.69 12.69 -2.37
C PRO A 5 -23.13 13.16 -1.02
N THR A 6 -23.43 14.40 -0.67
CA THR A 6 -23.00 14.99 0.61
C THR A 6 -23.94 14.61 1.76
N LYS A 7 -25.21 14.33 1.45
CA LYS A 7 -26.24 13.98 2.44
C LYS A 7 -26.00 12.57 2.99
N ASP A 8 -25.85 12.45 4.30
CA ASP A 8 -25.55 11.17 4.98
C ASP A 8 -26.64 10.10 4.73
N LEU A 9 -27.92 10.49 4.63
CA LEU A 9 -29.01 9.56 4.33
C LEU A 9 -28.83 8.86 2.98
N GLU A 10 -28.41 9.59 1.95
CA GLU A 10 -28.19 9.05 0.61
C GLU A 10 -26.98 8.11 0.60
N VAL A 11 -25.90 8.49 1.29
CA VAL A 11 -24.70 7.65 1.48
C VAL A 11 -25.04 6.32 2.14
N LYS A 12 -25.83 6.36 3.22
CA LYS A 12 -26.30 5.16 3.94
C LYS A 12 -27.17 4.26 3.06
N ASN A 13 -28.04 4.86 2.23
CA ASN A 13 -28.87 4.10 1.30
C ASN A 13 -28.05 3.43 0.20
N ILE A 14 -27.02 4.10 -0.32
CA ILE A 14 -26.09 3.51 -1.30
C ILE A 14 -25.36 2.32 -0.67
N LEU A 15 -24.79 2.49 0.53
CA LEU A 15 -24.10 1.39 1.24
C LEU A 15 -25.02 0.19 1.48
N ARG A 16 -26.28 0.44 1.87
CA ARG A 16 -27.29 -0.60 2.04
C ARG A 16 -27.58 -1.35 0.74
N LEU A 17 -27.74 -0.64 -0.38
CA LEU A 17 -27.97 -1.25 -1.70
C LEU A 17 -26.77 -2.08 -2.17
N LEU A 18 -25.55 -1.65 -1.84
CA LEU A 18 -24.33 -2.39 -2.13
C LEU A 18 -24.11 -3.59 -1.20
N LYS A 19 -25.02 -3.85 -0.23
CA LYS A 19 -24.91 -4.88 0.80
C LYS A 19 -23.68 -4.69 1.71
N GLU A 20 -23.29 -3.44 1.95
CA GLU A 20 -22.16 -3.06 2.81
C GLU A 20 -22.66 -2.53 4.17
N PRO A 21 -21.84 -2.61 5.24
CA PRO A 21 -22.16 -2.00 6.52
C PRO A 21 -22.43 -0.50 6.39
N ILE A 22 -23.55 -0.05 6.95
CA ILE A 22 -24.04 1.33 6.85
C ILE A 22 -23.12 2.29 7.61
N CYS A 23 -22.61 1.86 8.76
CA CYS A 23 -21.68 2.61 9.60
C CYS A 23 -20.76 1.62 10.33
N LEU A 24 -19.47 1.92 10.40
CA LEU A 24 -18.51 1.20 11.23
C LEU A 24 -18.40 1.87 12.62
N PHE A 25 -17.78 1.17 13.56
CA PHE A 25 -17.53 1.72 14.90
C PHE A 25 -16.58 2.93 14.80
N ALA A 26 -16.93 4.01 15.49
CA ALA A 26 -16.20 5.28 15.48
C ALA A 26 -15.99 5.89 14.07
N GLU A 27 -16.88 5.60 13.12
CA GLU A 27 -16.82 6.15 11.77
C GLU A 27 -17.58 7.48 11.66
N ASP A 28 -16.88 8.55 11.29
CA ASP A 28 -17.47 9.85 11.04
C ASP A 28 -18.17 9.94 9.67
N ASN A 29 -19.00 10.97 9.48
CA ASN A 29 -19.70 11.18 8.20
C ASN A 29 -18.74 11.40 7.03
N TYR A 30 -17.59 12.03 7.27
CA TYR A 30 -16.56 12.21 6.25
C TYR A 30 -15.92 10.87 5.87
N ASP A 31 -15.53 10.08 6.87
CA ASP A 31 -14.91 8.77 6.67
C ASP A 31 -15.85 7.80 5.97
N LYS A 32 -17.13 7.81 6.33
CA LYS A 32 -18.19 7.04 5.66
C LYS A 32 -18.28 7.36 4.16
N ARG A 33 -18.22 8.65 3.78
CA ARG A 33 -18.21 9.05 2.36
C ARG A 33 -16.93 8.61 1.65
N ASN A 34 -15.78 8.74 2.32
CA ASN A 34 -14.52 8.26 1.78
C ASN A 34 -14.53 6.74 1.59
N ARG A 35 -15.05 5.96 2.53
CA ARG A 35 -15.21 4.51 2.38
C ARG A 35 -16.12 4.18 1.22
N LEU A 36 -17.28 4.86 1.09
CA LEU A 36 -18.16 4.67 -0.05
C LEU A 36 -17.43 4.95 -1.38
N LYS A 37 -16.59 6.00 -1.44
CA LYS A 37 -15.77 6.31 -2.62
C LYS A 37 -14.86 5.16 -3.00
N HIS A 38 -14.13 4.60 -2.04
CA HIS A 38 -13.23 3.47 -2.27
C HIS A 38 -14.00 2.23 -2.73
N ILE A 39 -15.13 1.91 -2.10
CA ILE A 39 -15.96 0.75 -2.48
C ILE A 39 -16.45 0.88 -3.92
N LEU A 40 -16.94 2.07 -4.29
CA LEU A 40 -17.45 2.34 -5.63
C LEU A 40 -16.36 2.20 -6.70
N VAL A 41 -15.15 2.71 -6.46
CA VAL A 41 -14.01 2.53 -7.38
C VAL A 41 -13.60 1.07 -7.49
N THR A 42 -13.41 0.37 -6.36
CA THR A 42 -13.01 -1.04 -6.35
C THR A 42 -14.02 -1.93 -7.07
N ARG A 43 -15.33 -1.69 -6.88
CA ARG A 43 -16.37 -2.44 -7.59
C ARG A 43 -16.41 -2.10 -9.08
N TYR A 44 -16.22 -0.84 -9.46
CA TYR A 44 -16.13 -0.43 -10.85
C TYR A 44 -14.99 -1.17 -11.57
N ASP A 45 -13.79 -1.19 -10.98
CA ASP A 45 -12.63 -1.89 -11.56
C ASP A 45 -12.88 -3.39 -11.70
N LYS A 46 -13.49 -4.02 -10.69
CA LYS A 46 -13.79 -5.46 -10.69
C LYS A 46 -14.87 -5.81 -11.73
N LEU A 47 -15.96 -5.05 -11.78
CA LEU A 47 -17.15 -5.38 -12.56
C LEU A 47 -17.12 -4.85 -14.00
N ILE A 48 -16.37 -3.78 -14.29
CA ILE A 48 -16.37 -3.13 -15.61
C ILE A 48 -15.01 -3.30 -16.29
N ILE A 49 -13.89 -3.02 -15.60
CA ILE A 49 -12.56 -3.07 -16.23
C ILE A 49 -12.05 -4.52 -16.35
N LYS A 50 -12.10 -5.29 -15.26
CA LYS A 50 -11.53 -6.64 -15.18
C LYS A 50 -12.50 -7.76 -15.53
N ASN A 51 -13.75 -7.43 -15.85
CA ASN A 51 -14.80 -8.42 -15.98
C ASN A 51 -14.68 -9.18 -17.30
N LYS A 52 -14.57 -10.51 -17.21
CA LYS A 52 -14.50 -11.43 -18.36
C LYS A 52 -15.88 -11.89 -18.85
N GLY A 53 -16.96 -11.29 -18.33
CA GLY A 53 -18.35 -11.59 -18.74
C GLY A 53 -19.10 -12.57 -17.84
N GLU A 54 -18.62 -12.82 -16.61
CA GLU A 54 -19.16 -13.90 -15.75
C GLU A 54 -20.41 -13.48 -14.94
N ASN A 55 -20.63 -12.19 -14.69
CA ASN A 55 -21.76 -11.70 -13.86
C ASN A 55 -22.47 -10.50 -14.49
N ILE A 56 -23.42 -10.75 -15.42
CA ILE A 56 -24.14 -9.69 -16.16
C ILE A 56 -25.15 -8.97 -15.25
N GLU A 57 -25.89 -9.71 -14.43
CA GLU A 57 -26.94 -9.17 -13.55
C GLU A 57 -26.37 -8.19 -12.51
N GLU A 58 -25.27 -8.55 -11.84
CA GLU A 58 -24.61 -7.69 -10.85
C GLU A 58 -24.09 -6.38 -11.47
N VAL A 59 -23.61 -6.43 -12.72
CA VAL A 59 -23.15 -5.25 -13.46
C VAL A 59 -24.32 -4.32 -13.74
N GLU A 60 -25.49 -4.86 -14.09
CA GLU A 60 -26.69 -4.08 -14.39
C GLU A 60 -27.28 -3.44 -13.13
N GLU A 61 -27.37 -4.19 -12.03
CA GLU A 61 -27.75 -3.66 -10.72
C GLU A 61 -26.83 -2.50 -10.30
N PHE A 62 -25.52 -2.67 -10.44
CA PHE A 62 -24.54 -1.65 -10.11
C PHE A 62 -24.73 -0.40 -10.98
N LYS A 63 -24.90 -0.56 -12.30
CA LYS A 63 -25.20 0.56 -13.23
C LYS A 63 -26.48 1.30 -12.85
N ASN A 64 -27.51 0.58 -12.41
CA ASN A 64 -28.78 1.18 -11.97
C ASN A 64 -28.60 2.01 -10.69
N ILE A 65 -27.77 1.55 -9.75
CA ILE A 65 -27.41 2.33 -8.55
C ILE A 65 -26.69 3.62 -8.96
N LEU A 66 -25.69 3.53 -9.85
CA LEU A 66 -24.93 4.72 -10.30
C LEU A 66 -25.84 5.76 -10.96
N LYS A 67 -26.76 5.32 -11.84
CA LYS A 67 -27.75 6.20 -12.49
C LYS A 67 -28.68 6.86 -11.47
N LYS A 68 -29.19 6.10 -10.49
CA LYS A 68 -30.14 6.59 -9.49
C LYS A 68 -29.58 7.73 -8.63
N TYR A 69 -28.28 7.67 -8.30
CA TYR A 69 -27.62 8.67 -7.46
C TYR A 69 -26.74 9.65 -8.25
N TYR A 70 -26.85 9.66 -9.58
CA TYR A 70 -26.10 10.56 -10.47
C TYR A 70 -24.57 10.51 -10.24
N ILE A 71 -24.04 9.31 -9.99
CA ILE A 71 -22.61 9.11 -9.77
C ILE A 71 -21.94 8.87 -11.12
N ASP A 72 -21.06 9.78 -11.52
CA ASP A 72 -20.39 9.75 -12.82
C ASP A 72 -18.91 9.35 -12.71
N PHE A 73 -18.55 8.28 -13.42
CA PHE A 73 -17.19 7.74 -13.49
C PHE A 73 -16.41 8.22 -14.73
N SER A 74 -17.06 8.89 -15.68
CA SER A 74 -16.45 9.29 -16.96
C SER A 74 -15.21 10.17 -16.78
N LYS A 75 -15.21 11.03 -15.75
CA LYS A 75 -14.11 11.95 -15.43
C LYS A 75 -13.01 11.35 -14.56
N ILE A 76 -13.07 10.07 -14.18
CA ILE A 76 -12.05 9.45 -13.32
C ILE A 76 -10.83 9.03 -14.15
N TYR A 77 -11.07 8.50 -15.35
CA TYR A 77 -10.02 8.08 -16.27
C TYR A 77 -10.16 8.91 -17.54
N ASP A 78 -9.58 10.11 -17.55
CA ASP A 78 -9.42 10.83 -18.80
C ASP A 78 -8.33 10.13 -19.61
N THR A 79 -8.73 9.18 -20.44
CA THR A 79 -7.83 8.44 -21.33
C THR A 79 -7.14 9.35 -22.34
N THR A 80 -7.67 10.56 -22.55
CA THR A 80 -7.08 11.58 -23.42
C THR A 80 -6.12 12.52 -22.68
N SER A 81 -6.06 12.45 -21.35
CA SER A 81 -5.15 13.29 -20.57
C SER A 81 -3.68 12.89 -20.81
N PRO A 82 -2.78 13.87 -20.94
CA PRO A 82 -1.35 13.60 -21.18
C PRO A 82 -0.69 12.88 -19.99
N GLU A 83 -1.19 13.05 -18.76
CA GLU A 83 -0.69 12.29 -17.60
C GLU A 83 -1.04 10.80 -17.69
N TYR A 84 -2.27 10.47 -18.11
CA TYR A 84 -2.70 9.07 -18.26
C TYR A 84 -1.92 8.34 -19.36
N GLN A 85 -1.68 9.01 -20.48
CA GLN A 85 -0.84 8.47 -21.57
C GLN A 85 0.58 8.16 -21.11
N LYS A 86 1.22 9.08 -20.38
CA LYS A 86 2.57 8.86 -19.81
C LYS A 86 2.62 7.68 -18.85
N VAL A 87 1.61 7.52 -17.98
CA VAL A 87 1.56 6.39 -17.04
C VAL A 87 1.38 5.07 -17.80
N ASN A 88 0.50 5.05 -18.80
CA ASN A 88 0.28 3.86 -19.62
C ASN A 88 1.52 3.47 -20.44
N GLU A 89 2.21 4.47 -21.02
CA GLU A 89 3.50 4.28 -21.69
C GLU A 89 4.57 3.71 -20.73
N LEU A 90 4.65 4.22 -19.50
CA LEU A 90 5.56 3.69 -18.47
C LEU A 90 5.22 2.26 -18.06
N GLU A 91 3.93 1.92 -17.92
CA GLU A 91 3.49 0.55 -17.65
C GLU A 91 3.84 -0.40 -18.80
N ASP A 92 3.64 0.02 -20.04
CA ASP A 92 4.03 -0.74 -21.24
C ASP A 92 5.56 -0.89 -21.33
N GLU A 93 6.33 0.16 -21.04
CA GLU A 93 7.79 0.09 -20.96
C GLU A 93 8.27 -0.88 -19.87
N LEU A 94 7.64 -0.88 -18.70
CA LEU A 94 7.94 -1.81 -17.61
C LEU A 94 7.58 -3.24 -17.97
N ARG A 95 6.44 -3.45 -18.64
CA ARG A 95 6.01 -4.74 -19.16
C ARG A 95 7.00 -5.26 -20.21
N ASN A 96 7.44 -4.40 -21.12
CA ASN A 96 8.43 -4.74 -22.15
C ASN A 96 9.84 -4.95 -21.56
N LYS A 97 10.24 -4.20 -20.53
CA LYS A 97 11.47 -4.45 -19.76
C LYS A 97 11.40 -5.75 -18.93
N GLY A 98 10.21 -6.13 -18.49
CA GLY A 98 9.93 -7.42 -17.83
C GLY A 98 9.99 -8.63 -18.77
N ILE A 99 9.81 -8.44 -20.09
CA ILE A 99 9.91 -9.48 -21.12
C ILE A 99 11.37 -9.63 -21.63
N LYS A 100 12.35 -9.47 -20.73
CA LYS A 100 13.71 -9.97 -20.92
C LYS A 100 14.07 -11.00 -19.85
N LYS A 101 13.23 -12.01 -19.70
CA LYS A 101 13.63 -13.34 -19.22
C LYS A 101 12.91 -14.39 -20.07
N ASP A 102 13.69 -14.88 -21.04
CA ASP A 102 13.64 -16.22 -21.62
C ASP A 102 12.53 -16.51 -22.65
N ASP A 103 12.73 -15.99 -23.86
CA ASP A 103 12.31 -16.70 -25.07
C ASP A 103 13.24 -17.91 -25.30
N ALA A 104 12.79 -19.09 -24.89
CA ALA A 104 13.23 -20.35 -25.47
C ALA A 104 12.02 -21.24 -25.74
N THR A 105 11.51 -21.13 -26.97
CA THR A 105 10.56 -22.06 -27.58
C THR A 105 11.04 -23.51 -27.49
N THR A 106 10.30 -24.35 -26.76
CA THR A 106 10.14 -25.78 -27.08
C THR A 106 8.67 -26.17 -26.97
N LYS A 107 8.07 -26.46 -28.12
CA LYS A 107 6.85 -27.26 -28.22
C LYS A 107 7.15 -28.66 -27.64
N SER A 108 6.48 -29.06 -26.57
CA SER A 108 6.00 -30.43 -26.32
C SER A 108 5.37 -30.48 -24.94
N GLY A 109 4.25 -31.18 -24.80
CA GLY A 109 3.51 -31.30 -23.54
C GLY A 109 4.39 -31.80 -22.40
N ILE A 110 4.57 -30.95 -21.39
CA ILE A 110 5.22 -31.30 -20.14
C ILE A 110 4.29 -30.78 -19.05
N SER A 111 3.88 -31.70 -18.19
CA SER A 111 2.87 -31.55 -17.15
C SER A 111 3.10 -30.31 -16.27
N ASP A 112 2.00 -29.67 -15.85
CA ASP A 112 1.94 -28.57 -14.88
C ASP A 112 2.65 -28.85 -13.52
N ASN A 113 3.19 -30.05 -13.33
CA ASN A 113 3.97 -30.44 -12.16
C ASN A 113 5.43 -29.98 -12.19
N ILE A 114 6.02 -29.66 -13.35
CA ILE A 114 7.44 -29.21 -13.40
C ILE A 114 7.57 -27.73 -13.05
N LEU A 115 6.56 -26.90 -13.32
CA LEU A 115 6.54 -25.48 -12.94
C LEU A 115 6.36 -25.23 -11.43
N LYS A 116 6.20 -26.29 -10.62
CA LYS A 116 6.19 -26.25 -9.15
C LYS A 116 7.47 -26.82 -8.54
N GLU A 117 8.55 -26.91 -9.31
CA GLU A 117 9.85 -27.20 -8.71
C GLU A 117 10.23 -26.01 -7.81
N LYS A 118 10.15 -26.22 -6.50
CA LYS A 118 10.50 -25.21 -5.51
C LYS A 118 11.94 -24.79 -5.79
N PHE A 119 12.15 -23.52 -6.13
CA PHE A 119 13.49 -22.95 -6.14
C PHE A 119 14.19 -23.31 -4.82
N TYR A 120 15.48 -23.65 -4.85
CA TYR A 120 16.25 -24.02 -3.65
C TYR A 120 16.22 -22.95 -2.53
N THR A 121 15.74 -21.74 -2.84
CA THR A 121 15.52 -20.61 -1.91
C THR A 121 14.12 -20.56 -1.30
N GLU A 122 13.14 -21.25 -1.88
CA GLU A 122 11.82 -21.43 -1.28
C GLU A 122 11.89 -22.49 -0.19
N SER A 123 12.06 -22.01 1.03
CA SER A 123 11.96 -22.81 2.25
C SER A 123 10.55 -23.41 2.42
N THR A 124 10.38 -24.30 3.40
CA THR A 124 9.07 -24.84 3.79
C THR A 124 8.03 -23.73 4.01
N GLU A 125 6.75 -24.04 3.78
CA GLU A 125 5.66 -23.07 3.97
C GLU A 125 5.61 -22.52 5.39
N GLU A 126 5.96 -23.35 6.38
CA GLU A 126 6.12 -22.94 7.79
C GLU A 126 7.19 -21.86 7.98
N LEU A 127 8.33 -21.98 7.28
CA LEU A 127 9.39 -20.98 7.33
C LEU A 127 8.98 -19.68 6.62
N LYS A 128 8.19 -19.77 5.54
CA LYS A 128 7.63 -18.59 4.86
C LYS A 128 6.70 -17.82 5.80
N LEU A 129 5.78 -18.52 6.47
CA LEU A 129 4.86 -17.91 7.46
C LEU A 129 5.63 -17.31 8.64
N SER A 130 6.60 -18.04 9.18
CA SER A 130 7.43 -17.55 10.30
C SER A 130 8.19 -16.26 9.95
N ARG A 131 8.71 -16.14 8.71
CA ARG A 131 9.39 -14.92 8.23
C ARG A 131 8.42 -13.74 8.12
N ILE A 132 7.20 -13.98 7.64
CA ILE A 132 6.14 -12.97 7.57
C ILE A 132 5.82 -12.49 8.99
N ASP A 133 5.63 -13.40 9.94
CA ASP A 133 5.32 -13.06 11.34
C ASP A 133 6.42 -12.24 12.02
N ILE A 134 7.68 -12.63 11.83
CA ILE A 134 8.84 -11.87 12.33
C ILE A 134 8.84 -10.47 11.72
N THR A 135 8.59 -10.36 10.43
CA THR A 135 8.56 -9.07 9.73
C THR A 135 7.43 -8.20 10.27
N LEU A 136 6.21 -8.72 10.38
CA LEU A 136 5.06 -7.98 10.92
C LEU A 136 5.30 -7.48 12.35
N LYS A 137 6.00 -8.26 13.19
CA LYS A 137 6.34 -7.85 14.56
C LYS A 137 7.47 -6.81 14.63
N THR A 138 8.45 -6.90 13.73
CA THR A 138 9.67 -6.06 13.80
C THR A 138 9.56 -4.78 12.97
N LEU A 139 8.78 -4.79 11.89
CA LEU A 139 8.67 -3.71 10.93
C LEU A 139 8.19 -2.38 11.54
N PRO A 140 7.15 -2.33 12.41
CA PRO A 140 6.71 -1.07 13.03
C PRO A 140 7.82 -0.41 13.86
N ARG A 141 8.60 -1.22 14.58
CA ARG A 141 9.73 -0.75 15.40
C ARG A 141 10.84 -0.17 14.52
N ILE A 142 11.13 -0.81 13.39
CA ILE A 142 12.13 -0.33 12.43
C ILE A 142 11.71 1.02 11.85
N TYR A 143 10.44 1.16 11.45
CA TYR A 143 9.91 2.42 10.95
C TYR A 143 9.99 3.55 11.98
N LEU A 144 9.60 3.27 13.23
CA LEU A 144 9.72 4.24 14.32
C LEU A 144 11.16 4.72 14.50
N TYR A 145 12.14 3.81 14.54
CA TYR A 145 13.55 4.20 14.66
C TYR A 145 14.03 5.02 13.47
N LYS A 146 13.62 4.65 12.26
CA LYS A 146 13.99 5.39 11.05
C LYS A 146 13.43 6.82 11.08
N GLU A 147 12.19 6.98 11.53
CA GLU A 147 11.57 8.29 11.71
C GLU A 147 12.31 9.13 12.76
N MET A 148 12.64 8.52 13.92
CA MET A 148 13.41 9.20 14.96
C MET A 148 14.80 9.65 14.47
N ILE A 149 15.50 8.80 13.71
CA ILE A 149 16.80 9.14 13.12
C ILE A 149 16.66 10.29 12.13
N ASN A 150 15.65 10.25 11.26
CA ASN A 150 15.40 11.33 10.31
C ASN A 150 15.07 12.66 11.03
N ASN A 151 14.21 12.63 12.04
CA ASN A 151 13.88 13.81 12.83
C ASN A 151 15.11 14.39 13.53
N PHE A 152 16.00 13.53 14.02
CA PHE A 152 17.28 13.94 14.61
C PHE A 152 18.20 14.59 13.57
N GLN A 153 18.39 13.95 12.41
CA GLN A 153 19.22 14.47 11.31
C GLN A 153 18.70 15.78 10.72
N ASN A 154 17.38 15.99 10.71
CA ASN A 154 16.78 17.25 10.29
C ASN A 154 17.01 18.39 11.29
N LYS A 155 17.16 18.05 12.59
CA LYS A 155 17.29 19.03 13.66
C LYS A 155 18.74 19.43 13.94
N TYR A 156 19.69 18.51 13.74
CA TYR A 156 21.10 18.70 14.07
C TYR A 156 21.99 18.37 12.88
N SER A 157 22.95 19.24 12.59
CA SER A 157 23.99 18.94 11.61
C SER A 157 24.94 17.87 12.14
N ARG A 158 25.67 17.24 11.21
CA ARG A 158 26.67 16.22 11.54
C ARG A 158 27.69 16.68 12.57
N GLU A 159 28.27 17.84 12.34
CA GLU A 159 29.27 18.43 13.22
C GLU A 159 28.71 18.70 14.62
N GLN A 160 27.44 19.12 14.73
CA GLN A 160 26.82 19.44 16.02
C GLN A 160 26.70 18.21 16.93
N TYR A 161 26.23 17.07 16.40
CA TYR A 161 26.10 15.87 17.23
C TYR A 161 27.46 15.19 17.47
N GLU A 162 28.40 15.24 16.53
CA GLU A 162 29.76 14.72 16.74
C GLU A 162 30.49 15.50 17.85
N ASN A 163 30.36 16.83 17.85
CA ASN A 163 30.91 17.68 18.91
C ASN A 163 30.24 17.42 20.26
N TYR A 164 28.91 17.26 20.29
CA TYR A 164 28.17 16.92 21.52
C TYR A 164 28.62 15.58 22.10
N ILE A 165 28.74 14.54 21.28
CA ILE A 165 29.22 13.21 21.71
C ILE A 165 30.64 13.30 22.27
N SER A 166 31.51 14.03 21.58
CA SER A 166 32.92 14.20 21.99
C SER A 166 33.02 14.91 23.33
N SER A 167 32.31 16.04 23.50
CA SER A 167 32.27 16.79 24.74
C SER A 167 31.69 15.99 25.91
N TYR A 168 30.62 15.23 25.67
CA TYR A 168 30.03 14.35 26.68
C TYR A 168 31.00 13.25 27.13
N ASN A 169 31.70 12.61 26.18
CA ASN A 169 32.68 11.57 26.49
C ASN A 169 33.86 12.12 27.29
N GLU A 170 34.35 13.32 26.96
CA GLU A 170 35.38 13.99 27.74
C GLU A 170 34.92 14.30 29.17
N HIS A 171 33.68 14.78 29.33
CA HIS A 171 33.11 15.04 30.65
C HIS A 171 33.06 13.77 31.51
N ILE A 172 32.47 12.68 30.97
CA ILE A 172 32.38 11.41 31.68
C ILE A 172 33.76 10.86 32.05
N LYS A 173 34.73 10.97 31.13
CA LYS A 173 36.10 10.56 31.41
C LYS A 173 36.70 11.39 32.54
N SER A 174 36.51 12.71 32.54
CA SER A 174 37.01 13.59 33.60
C SER A 174 36.39 13.28 34.96
N GLU A 175 35.09 12.96 35.02
CA GLU A 175 34.42 12.55 36.25
C GLU A 175 34.95 11.20 36.75
N LEU A 176 35.11 10.23 35.85
CA LEU A 176 35.70 8.93 36.19
C LEU A 176 37.13 9.08 36.71
N ASP A 177 37.96 9.88 36.05
CA ASP A 177 39.33 10.15 36.47
C ASP A 177 39.35 10.82 37.87
N LEU A 178 38.42 11.75 38.14
CA LEU A 178 38.25 12.35 39.46
C LEU A 178 37.83 11.33 40.52
N TYR A 179 36.86 10.47 40.23
CA TYR A 179 36.43 9.39 41.12
C TYR A 179 37.57 8.41 41.43
N ILE A 180 38.35 8.04 40.42
CA ILE A 180 39.53 7.17 40.59
C ILE A 180 40.58 7.86 41.46
N SER A 181 40.84 9.15 41.23
CA SER A 181 41.77 9.95 42.05
C SER A 181 41.32 10.12 43.50
N GLN A 182 40.04 9.97 43.82
CA GLN A 182 39.52 10.04 45.19
C GLN A 182 39.55 8.67 45.91
N LEU A 183 39.66 7.58 45.15
CA LEU A 183 39.75 6.20 45.67
C LEU A 183 41.20 5.75 45.92
N GLY A 184 42.18 6.54 45.48
CA GLY A 184 43.62 6.36 45.72
C GLY A 184 44.20 7.40 46.66
#